data_AF-A0A218Q5X5-F1
#
_entry.id   AF-A0A218Q5X5-F1
#
_cell.length_a   1.000
_cell.length_b   1.000
_cell.length_c   1.000
_cell.angle_alpha   90.00
_cell.angle_beta   90.00
_cell.angle_gamma   90.00
#
_symmetry.space_group_name_H-M   'P 1'
#
loop_
_entity.id
_entity.type
_entity.pdbx_description
1 polymer ?
#
loop_
_entity_poly.entity_id
_entity_poly.type
_entity_poly.pdbx_seq_one_letter_code
_entity_poly.pdbx_strand_id
1 'polypeptide(L)'
;MILTMMAAVAELERAQITERTQGGRKAKASQGGYAYGSPAFGKSAVEGELVANDDEQQVIDIIRRHHKSGKSLRAIAQYLNENGYKSKRGKDWQHTSVKTVLDRLYPKVA
;
A
#
# COMPACT_ATOMS: atom_id res chain seq x y z
N MET A 1 -35.66 24.36 -0.44
CA MET A 1 -34.71 25.29 -1.09
C MET A 1 -33.45 25.55 -0.26
N ILE A 2 -33.54 25.84 1.05
CA ILE A 2 -32.35 26.04 1.89
C ILE A 2 -31.50 24.75 2.01
N LEU A 3 -32.14 23.60 2.19
CA LEU A 3 -31.45 22.29 2.29
C LEU A 3 -30.69 21.92 1.00
N THR A 4 -31.25 22.22 -0.17
CA THR A 4 -30.66 21.90 -1.47
C THR A 4 -29.45 22.80 -1.77
N MET A 5 -29.51 24.08 -1.36
CA MET A 5 -28.35 24.98 -1.45
C MET A 5 -27.23 24.56 -0.50
N MET A 6 -27.55 24.16 0.74
CA MET A 6 -26.55 23.65 1.68
C MET A 6 -25.88 22.36 1.19
N ALA A 7 -26.65 21.45 0.58
CA ALA A 7 -26.10 20.24 -0.02
C ALA A 7 -25.12 20.55 -1.16
N ALA A 8 -25.48 21.49 -2.05
CA ALA A 8 -24.60 21.92 -3.14
C ALA A 8 -23.31 22.60 -2.64
N VAL A 9 -23.40 23.42 -1.59
CA VAL A 9 -22.22 24.03 -0.96
C VAL A 9 -21.32 22.95 -0.32
N ALA A 10 -21.90 21.98 0.39
CA ALA A 10 -21.13 20.89 1.00
C ALA A 10 -20.41 20.01 -0.06
N GLU A 11 -21.05 19.75 -1.20
CA GLU A 11 -20.41 19.05 -2.31
C GLU A 11 -19.25 19.86 -2.92
N LEU A 12 -19.43 21.17 -3.10
CA LEU A 12 -18.40 22.07 -3.61
C LEU A 12 -17.19 22.13 -2.67
N GLU A 13 -17.40 22.31 -1.37
CA GLU A 13 -16.33 22.31 -0.37
C GLU A 13 -15.56 20.98 -0.35
N ARG A 14 -16.29 19.85 -0.44
CA ARG A 14 -15.69 18.52 -0.52
C ARG A 14 -14.82 18.37 -1.77
N ALA A 15 -15.28 18.89 -2.91
CA ALA A 15 -14.52 18.86 -4.16
C ALA A 15 -13.23 19.68 -4.04
N GLN A 16 -13.32 20.90 -3.48
CA GLN A 16 -12.16 21.77 -3.25
C GLN A 16 -11.13 21.17 -2.28
N ILE A 17 -11.58 20.55 -1.18
CA ILE A 17 -10.68 19.85 -0.24
C ILE A 17 -9.95 18.70 -0.94
N THR A 18 -10.69 17.94 -1.77
CA THR A 18 -10.12 16.82 -2.52
C THR A 18 -9.08 17.30 -3.53
N GLU A 19 -9.41 18.33 -4.30
CA GLU A 19 -8.51 18.94 -5.29
C GLU A 19 -7.23 19.46 -4.63
N ARG A 20 -7.34 20.23 -3.54
CA ARG A 20 -6.19 20.78 -2.81
C ARG A 20 -5.28 19.68 -2.25
N THR A 21 -5.88 18.62 -1.70
CA THR A 21 -5.12 17.50 -1.13
C THR A 21 -4.41 16.70 -2.22
N GLN A 22 -5.05 16.46 -3.36
CA GLN A 22 -4.42 15.81 -4.51
C GLN A 22 -3.31 16.67 -5.11
N GLY A 23 -3.52 17.99 -5.22
CA GLY A 23 -2.52 18.96 -5.69
C GLY A 23 -1.28 18.96 -4.82
N GLY A 24 -1.43 19.05 -3.49
CA GLY A 24 -0.30 18.97 -2.55
C GLY A 24 0.46 17.65 -2.62
N ARG A 25 -0.23 16.53 -2.84
CA ARG A 25 0.41 15.21 -3.03
C ARG A 25 1.18 15.12 -4.34
N LYS A 26 0.61 15.63 -5.44
CA LYS A 26 1.29 15.70 -6.75
C LYS A 26 2.52 16.59 -6.68
N ALA A 27 2.41 17.76 -6.06
CA ALA A 27 3.52 18.70 -5.89
C ALA A 27 4.66 18.07 -5.06
N LYS A 28 4.34 17.36 -3.98
CA LYS A 28 5.34 16.69 -3.14
C LYS A 28 5.98 15.50 -3.86
N ALA A 29 5.20 14.72 -4.63
CA ALA A 29 5.73 13.66 -5.50
C ALA A 29 6.62 14.20 -6.62
N SER A 30 6.30 15.36 -7.22
CA SER A 30 7.14 16.00 -8.24
C SER A 30 8.43 16.60 -7.68
N GLN A 31 8.50 16.84 -6.37
CA GLN A 31 9.69 17.35 -5.67
C GLN A 31 10.57 16.22 -5.09
N GLY A 32 10.34 14.96 -5.48
CA GLY A 32 11.10 13.77 -5.02
C GLY A 32 10.43 13.04 -3.84
N GLY A 33 9.68 13.77 -3.01
CA GLY A 33 9.13 13.21 -1.78
C GLY A 33 7.94 12.24 -1.97
N TYR A 34 7.99 11.10 -1.28
CA TYR A 34 6.87 10.24 -0.96
C TYR A 34 5.77 11.00 -0.22
N ALA A 35 4.68 11.26 -0.95
CA ALA A 35 3.52 12.01 -0.49
C ALA A 35 2.31 11.13 -0.16
N TYR A 36 2.47 9.81 -0.23
CA TYR A 36 1.38 8.83 -0.05
C TYR A 36 1.39 8.27 1.38
N GLY A 37 0.34 7.52 1.75
CA GLY A 37 0.11 6.99 3.10
C GLY A 37 1.20 6.03 3.62
N SER A 38 0.83 4.82 4.04
CA SER A 38 1.86 3.86 4.46
C SER A 38 2.59 3.28 3.23
N PRO A 39 3.93 3.27 3.20
CA PRO A 39 4.71 2.66 2.11
C PRO A 39 4.27 1.23 1.81
N ALA A 40 4.41 0.83 0.55
CA ALA A 40 4.25 -0.56 0.17
C ALA A 40 5.22 -1.44 0.98
N PHE A 41 4.75 -2.62 1.39
CA PHE A 41 5.61 -3.63 2.01
C PHE A 41 6.83 -3.90 1.11
N GLY A 42 8.03 -3.91 1.71
CA GLY A 42 9.34 -3.91 1.05
C GLY A 42 10.01 -2.54 0.97
N LYS A 43 9.30 -1.46 1.33
CA LYS A 43 9.81 -0.09 1.28
C LYS A 43 9.52 0.65 2.58
N SER A 44 10.37 1.59 2.95
CA SER A 44 10.18 2.51 4.07
C SER A 44 10.27 3.94 3.56
N ALA A 45 9.55 4.86 4.21
CA ALA A 45 9.69 6.29 3.95
C ALA A 45 10.69 6.86 4.96
N VAL A 46 11.85 7.31 4.49
CA VAL A 46 12.91 7.92 5.31
C VAL A 46 13.20 9.28 4.72
N GLU A 47 13.07 10.33 5.53
CA GLU A 47 13.29 11.73 5.10
C GLU A 47 12.45 12.16 3.88
N GLY A 48 11.29 11.54 3.72
CA GLY A 48 10.42 11.80 2.57
C GLY A 48 10.77 10.97 1.33
N GLU A 49 11.82 10.15 1.33
CA GLU A 49 12.16 9.27 0.20
C GLU A 49 11.73 7.83 0.46
N LEU A 50 11.39 7.09 -0.61
CA LEU A 50 11.14 5.65 -0.50
C LEU A 50 12.44 4.86 -0.62
N VAL A 51 12.90 4.33 0.50
CA VAL A 51 14.05 3.42 0.57
C VAL A 51 13.60 1.97 0.64
N ALA A 52 14.45 1.03 0.20
CA ALA A 52 14.20 -0.39 0.42
C ALA A 52 14.25 -0.70 1.92
N ASN A 53 13.40 -1.62 2.37
CA ASN A 53 13.46 -2.18 3.72
C ASN A 53 13.92 -3.63 3.60
N ASP A 54 15.17 -3.91 3.95
CA ASP A 54 15.81 -5.20 3.71
C ASP A 54 15.09 -6.36 4.40
N ASP A 55 14.60 -6.17 5.63
CA ASP A 55 13.84 -7.18 6.35
C ASP A 55 12.53 -7.53 5.62
N GLU A 56 11.81 -6.50 5.15
CA GLU A 56 10.59 -6.72 4.38
C GLU A 56 10.87 -7.30 2.99
N GLN A 57 12.01 -6.97 2.38
CA GLN A 57 12.46 -7.54 1.09
C GLN A 57 12.73 -9.05 1.23
N GLN A 58 13.36 -9.49 2.33
CA GLN A 58 13.55 -10.92 2.60
C GLN A 58 12.20 -11.66 2.67
N VAL A 59 11.19 -11.06 3.29
CA VAL A 59 9.83 -11.63 3.36
C VAL A 59 9.17 -11.67 1.98
N ILE A 60 9.38 -10.66 1.13
CA ILE A 60 8.92 -10.68 -0.27
C ILE A 60 9.55 -11.84 -1.03
N ASP A 61 10.83 -12.12 -0.81
CA ASP A 61 11.52 -13.24 -1.43
C ASP A 61 11.00 -14.60 -0.96
N ILE A 62 10.66 -14.74 0.32
CA ILE A 62 9.98 -15.91 0.87
C ILE A 62 8.63 -16.12 0.18
N ILE A 63 7.81 -15.06 0.10
CA ILE A 63 6.50 -15.10 -0.58
C ILE A 63 6.67 -15.55 -2.04
N ARG A 64 7.62 -14.95 -2.74
CA ARG A 64 7.91 -15.28 -4.15
C ARG A 64 8.31 -16.74 -4.33
N ARG A 65 9.21 -17.26 -3.49
CA ARG A 65 9.66 -18.67 -3.57
C ARG A 65 8.52 -19.64 -3.30
N HIS A 66 7.73 -19.41 -2.26
CA HIS A 66 6.58 -20.28 -1.97
C HIS A 66 5.48 -20.22 -3.02
N HIS A 67 5.23 -19.05 -3.60
CA HIS A 67 4.29 -18.93 -4.72
C HIS A 67 4.79 -19.70 -5.95
N LYS A 68 6.08 -19.57 -6.30
CA LYS A 68 6.70 -20.33 -7.39
C LYS A 68 6.68 -21.85 -7.16
N SER A 69 6.70 -22.30 -5.91
CA SER A 69 6.56 -23.72 -5.57
C SER A 69 5.10 -24.21 -5.56
N GLY A 70 4.14 -23.41 -6.01
CA GLY A 70 2.73 -23.79 -6.11
C GLY A 70 1.92 -23.71 -4.82
N LYS A 71 2.45 -23.12 -3.73
CA LYS A 71 1.67 -22.96 -2.50
C LYS A 71 0.51 -21.97 -2.70
N SER A 72 -0.64 -22.28 -2.11
CA SER A 72 -1.78 -21.36 -2.10
C SER A 72 -1.48 -20.11 -1.27
N LEU A 73 -2.16 -19.00 -1.57
CA LEU A 73 -1.99 -17.74 -0.83
C LEU A 73 -2.27 -17.88 0.67
N ARG A 74 -3.20 -18.77 1.05
CA ARG A 74 -3.49 -19.09 2.46
C ARG A 74 -2.34 -19.85 3.11
N ALA A 75 -1.77 -20.84 2.43
CA ALA A 75 -0.61 -21.59 2.93
C ALA A 75 0.63 -20.70 3.09
N ILE A 76 0.81 -19.73 2.19
CA ILE A 76 1.88 -18.73 2.32
C ILE A 76 1.65 -17.84 3.55
N ALA A 77 0.45 -17.30 3.73
CA ALA A 77 0.11 -16.48 4.90
C ALA A 77 0.30 -17.25 6.22
N GLN A 78 -0.16 -18.50 6.27
CA GLN A 78 0.02 -19.38 7.43
C GLN A 78 1.51 -19.58 7.74
N TYR A 79 2.31 -19.96 6.74
CA TYR A 79 3.75 -20.12 6.91
C TYR A 79 4.41 -18.86 7.47
N LEU A 80 4.04 -17.68 6.95
CA LEU A 80 4.59 -16.42 7.45
C LEU A 80 4.26 -16.18 8.93
N ASN A 81 3.01 -16.43 9.33
CA ASN A 81 2.56 -16.25 10.70
C ASN A 81 3.21 -17.24 11.67
N GLU A 82 3.33 -18.51 11.28
CA GLU A 82 3.99 -19.57 12.06
C GLU A 82 5.48 -19.29 12.29
N ASN A 83 6.13 -18.61 11.33
CA ASN A 83 7.53 -18.21 11.43
C ASN A 83 7.72 -16.80 12.02
N GLY A 84 6.66 -16.19 12.55
CA GLY A 84 6.74 -14.92 13.28
C GLY A 84 6.84 -13.66 12.40
N TYR A 85 6.79 -13.78 11.07
CA TYR A 85 6.81 -12.62 10.19
C TYR A 85 5.52 -11.81 10.34
N LYS A 86 5.66 -10.48 10.39
CA LYS A 86 4.52 -9.55 10.50
C LYS A 86 4.35 -8.73 9.24
N SER A 87 3.11 -8.34 8.97
CA SER A 87 2.78 -7.39 7.91
C SER A 87 3.30 -5.98 8.23
N LYS A 88 3.21 -5.06 7.28
CA LYS A 88 3.69 -3.66 7.41
C LYS A 88 3.25 -2.95 8.71
N ARG A 89 2.06 -3.29 9.22
CA ARG A 89 1.45 -2.67 10.42
C ARG A 89 1.55 -3.56 11.66
N GLY A 90 2.42 -4.56 11.67
CA GLY A 90 2.61 -5.48 12.81
C GLY A 90 1.52 -6.54 12.95
N LYS A 91 0.55 -6.61 12.04
CA LYS A 91 -0.53 -7.61 12.08
C LYS A 91 -0.12 -8.92 11.42
N ASP A 92 -0.85 -9.99 11.73
CA ASP A 92 -0.72 -11.27 11.04
C ASP A 92 -1.05 -11.17 9.55
N TRP A 93 -0.37 -11.98 8.76
CA TRP A 93 -0.56 -12.10 7.33
C TRP A 93 -1.92 -12.70 7.01
N GLN A 94 -2.60 -12.03 6.08
CA GLN A 94 -3.81 -12.50 5.43
C GLN A 94 -3.50 -12.87 3.99
N HIS A 95 -4.21 -13.85 3.44
CA HIS A 95 -4.04 -14.27 2.04
C HIS A 95 -4.20 -13.10 1.04
N THR A 96 -5.05 -12.11 1.34
CA THR A 96 -5.22 -10.88 0.54
C THR A 96 -3.97 -9.99 0.58
N SER A 97 -3.28 -9.92 1.72
CA SER A 97 -2.02 -9.18 1.84
C SER A 97 -0.91 -9.85 1.04
N VAL A 98 -0.83 -11.18 1.08
CA VAL A 98 0.08 -11.97 0.24
C VAL A 98 -0.21 -11.72 -1.24
N LYS A 99 -1.50 -11.77 -1.65
CA LYS A 99 -1.92 -11.45 -3.01
C LYS A 99 -1.45 -10.06 -3.43
N THR A 100 -1.63 -9.06 -2.58
CA THR A 100 -1.25 -7.67 -2.87
C THR A 100 0.26 -7.53 -3.09
N VAL A 101 1.09 -8.28 -2.36
CA VAL A 101 2.54 -8.32 -2.60
C VAL A 101 2.84 -8.94 -3.96
N LEU A 102 2.22 -10.08 -4.28
CA LEU A 102 2.42 -10.78 -5.56
C LEU A 102 1.93 -9.98 -6.77
N ASP A 103 0.79 -9.31 -6.68
CA ASP A 103 0.25 -8.46 -7.74
C ASP A 103 1.23 -7.33 -8.13
N ARG A 104 2.01 -6.83 -7.16
CA ARG A 104 3.05 -5.83 -7.43
C ARG A 104 4.30 -6.42 -8.07
N LEU A 105 4.62 -7.68 -7.77
CA LEU A 105 5.75 -8.39 -8.38
C LEU A 105 5.44 -8.83 -9.81
N TYR A 106 4.18 -9.16 -10.09
CA TYR A 106 3.70 -9.63 -11.38
C TYR A 106 2.56 -8.74 -11.87
N PRO A 107 2.84 -7.47 -12.23
CA PRO A 107 1.82 -6.60 -12.79
C PRO A 107 1.26 -7.24 -14.06
N LYS A 108 -0.06 -7.30 -14.16
CA LYS A 108 -0.71 -7.68 -15.42
C LYS A 108 -0.31 -6.63 -16.46
N VAL A 109 0.34 -7.07 -17.54
CA VAL A 109 0.53 -6.21 -18.72
C VAL A 109 -0.87 -5.87 -19.21
N ALA A 110 -1.17 -4.57 -19.27
CA ALA A 110 -2.44 -4.05 -19.77
C ALA A 110 -2.49 -4.11 -21.29
#